data_AF-A0A1I7SUC5-F1
#
_entry.id   AF-A0A1I7SUC5-F1
#
_cell.length_a   1.000
_cell.length_b   1.000
_cell.length_c   1.000
_cell.angle_alpha   90.00
_cell.angle_beta   90.00
_cell.angle_gamma   90.00
#
_symmetry.space_group_name_H-M   'P 1'
#
loop_
_entity.id
_entity.type
_entity.pdbx_description
1 polymer ?
#
loop_
_entity_poly.entity_id
_entity_poly.type
_entity_poly.pdbx_seq_one_letter_code
_entity_poly.pdbx_strand_id
1 'polypeptide(L)'
;MGPNICELRKFVYQYPMSPVYTTLGILGLVFTWPIFTGFYAYLILDREDYIDFKAQHDAITLDRARYGSNLYIPFFASNKSMDTFEFYKRRTEQRRAEKRAQNEAN
;
A
#
# COMPACT_ATOMS: atom_id res chain seq x y z
N MET A 1 27.82 3.41 -12.20
CA MET A 1 27.06 4.25 -13.16
C MET A 1 25.84 4.80 -12.44
N GLY A 2 25.99 5.95 -11.77
CA GLY A 2 24.86 6.63 -11.14
C GLY A 2 24.20 7.56 -12.16
N PRO A 3 22.87 7.72 -12.16
CA PRO A 3 22.20 8.63 -13.07
C PRO A 3 22.67 10.07 -12.82
N ASN A 4 23.13 10.71 -13.88
CA ASN A 4 23.68 12.07 -13.87
C ASN A 4 22.56 13.07 -13.58
N ILE A 5 22.45 13.51 -12.32
CA ILE A 5 21.51 14.55 -11.87
C ILE A 5 21.58 15.83 -12.73
N CYS A 6 22.74 16.09 -13.34
CA CYS A 6 22.95 17.19 -14.29
C CYS A 6 22.10 17.08 -15.58
N GLU A 7 21.82 15.89 -16.07
CA GLU A 7 21.06 15.69 -17.31
C GLU A 7 19.56 15.88 -17.10
N LEU A 8 19.03 15.42 -15.95
CA LEU A 8 17.64 15.67 -15.56
C LEU A 8 17.36 17.16 -15.44
N ARG A 9 18.26 17.93 -14.82
CA ARG A 9 18.11 19.38 -14.71
C ARG A 9 18.14 20.05 -16.09
N LYS A 10 19.05 19.65 -16.97
CA LYS A 10 19.10 20.17 -18.35
C LYS A 10 17.83 19.85 -19.13
N PHE A 11 17.31 18.62 -19.02
CA PHE A 11 16.08 18.19 -19.68
C PHE A 11 14.86 19.01 -19.24
N VAL A 12 14.73 19.28 -17.93
CA VAL A 12 13.65 20.09 -17.35
C VAL A 12 13.70 21.54 -17.87
N TYR A 13 14.89 22.14 -17.97
CA TYR A 13 15.04 23.50 -18.53
C TYR A 13 14.85 23.58 -20.04
N GLN A 14 15.20 22.52 -20.78
CA GLN A 14 15.19 22.51 -22.25
C GLN A 14 13.79 22.22 -22.83
N TYR A 15 12.93 21.54 -22.07
CA TYR A 15 11.53 21.32 -22.41
C TYR A 15 10.60 21.99 -21.38
N PRO A 16 10.39 23.32 -21.47
CA PRO A 16 9.44 24.06 -20.63
C PRO A 16 7.97 23.74 -20.96
N MET A 17 7.71 22.66 -21.69
CA MET A 17 6.37 22.21 -22.04
C MET A 17 5.61 21.85 -20.76
N SER A 18 4.64 22.70 -20.41
CA SER A 18 3.62 22.49 -19.36
C SER A 18 3.25 21.01 -19.13
N PRO A 19 2.91 20.20 -20.16
CA PRO A 19 2.49 18.81 -19.94
C PRO A 19 3.55 17.90 -19.28
N VAL A 20 4.85 18.17 -19.42
CA VAL A 20 5.90 17.35 -18.79
C VAL A 20 5.91 17.58 -17.28
N TYR A 21 5.77 18.83 -16.84
CA TYR A 21 5.66 19.16 -15.42
C TYR A 21 4.36 18.63 -14.81
N THR A 22 3.26 18.72 -15.54
CA THR A 22 1.96 18.22 -15.07
C THR A 22 1.97 16.70 -14.93
N THR A 23 2.53 15.97 -15.90
CA THR A 23 2.64 14.50 -15.84
C THR A 23 3.61 14.05 -14.75
N LEU A 24 4.74 14.74 -14.55
CA LEU A 24 5.65 14.47 -13.42
C LEU A 24 4.98 14.75 -12.06
N GLY A 25 4.20 15.82 -11.96
CA GLY A 25 3.41 16.14 -10.77
C GLY A 25 2.36 15.08 -10.46
N ILE A 26 1.58 14.66 -11.47
CA ILE A 26 0.59 13.59 -11.34
C ILE A 26 1.27 12.27 -10.98
N LEU A 27 2.38 11.92 -11.64
CA LEU A 27 3.13 10.71 -11.34
C LEU A 27 3.65 10.74 -9.89
N GLY A 28 4.19 11.87 -9.44
CA GLY A 28 4.60 12.08 -8.06
C GLY A 28 3.45 11.87 -7.07
N LEU A 29 2.27 12.44 -7.35
CA LEU A 29 1.08 12.23 -6.52
C LEU A 29 0.66 10.76 -6.47
N VAL A 30 0.69 10.05 -7.59
CA VAL A 30 0.35 8.61 -7.65
C VAL A 30 1.30 7.78 -6.78
N PHE A 31 2.60 8.08 -6.79
CA PHE A 31 3.57 7.40 -5.94
C PHE A 31 3.42 7.75 -4.45
N THR A 32 3.02 8.99 -4.15
CA THR A 32 2.93 9.47 -2.76
C THR A 32 1.60 9.07 -2.10
N TRP A 33 0.54 8.86 -2.90
CA TRP A 33 -0.79 8.48 -2.42
C TRP A 33 -0.83 7.26 -1.46
N PRO A 34 -0.20 6.11 -1.78
CA PRO A 34 -0.21 4.96 -0.86
C PRO A 34 0.57 5.20 0.45
N ILE A 35 1.50 6.16 0.45
CA ILE A 35 2.22 6.57 1.66
C ILE A 35 1.28 7.36 2.57
N PHE A 36 0.49 8.28 1.99
CA PHE A 36 -0.49 9.06 2.73
C PHE A 36 -1.57 8.20 3.38
N THR A 37 -2.09 7.18 2.69
CA THR A 37 -3.12 6.29 3.27
C THR A 37 -2.58 5.48 4.44
N GLY A 38 -1.34 4.97 4.34
CA GLY A 38 -0.68 4.26 5.46
C GLY A 38 -0.37 5.18 6.65
N PHE A 39 0.08 6.42 6.37
CA PHE A 39 0.37 7.40 7.42
C PHE A 39 -0.91 7.89 8.12
N TYR A 40 -1.99 8.08 7.38
CA TYR A 40 -3.30 8.41 7.94
C TYR A 40 -3.81 7.32 8.89
N ALA A 41 -3.69 6.05 8.49
CA ALA A 41 -4.04 4.92 9.35
C ALA A 41 -3.18 4.87 10.63
N TYR A 42 -1.89 5.21 10.54
CA TYR A 42 -1.01 5.30 11.71
C TYR A 42 -1.42 6.37 12.72
N LEU A 43 -1.92 7.52 12.25
CA LEU A 43 -2.31 8.62 13.13
C LEU A 43 -3.66 8.40 13.84
N ILE A 44 -4.54 7.58 13.27
CA ILE A 44 -5.93 7.45 13.73
C ILE A 44 -6.20 6.14 14.47
N LEU A 45 -5.51 5.05 14.13
CA LEU A 45 -5.72 3.77 14.79
C LEU A 45 -4.90 3.69 16.09
N ASP A 46 -5.47 3.01 17.08
CA ASP A 46 -4.74 2.63 18.28
C ASP A 46 -3.67 1.58 17.95
N ARG A 47 -2.67 1.42 18.82
CA ARG A 47 -1.46 0.63 18.55
C ARG A 47 -1.75 -0.81 18.16
N GLU A 48 -2.73 -1.45 18.81
CA GLU A 48 -3.10 -2.84 18.51
C GLU A 48 -3.77 -2.94 17.13
N ASP A 49 -4.74 -2.07 16.86
CA ASP A 49 -5.45 -2.03 15.58
C ASP A 49 -4.51 -1.68 14.42
N TYR A 50 -3.50 -0.83 14.66
CA TYR A 50 -2.48 -0.51 13.67
C TYR A 50 -1.59 -1.71 13.33
N ILE A 51 -1.20 -2.52 14.34
CA ILE A 51 -0.40 -3.73 14.11
C ILE A 51 -1.16 -4.71 13.23
N ASP A 52 -2.46 -4.87 13.45
CA ASP A 52 -3.30 -5.73 12.63
C ASP A 52 -3.52 -5.17 11.23
N PHE A 53 -3.78 -3.87 11.12
CA PHE A 53 -3.87 -3.18 9.84
C PHE A 53 -2.60 -3.38 9.02
N LYS A 54 -1.43 -3.20 9.64
CA LYS A 54 -0.12 -3.40 9.00
C LYS A 54 0.07 -4.85 8.56
N ALA A 55 -0.24 -5.82 9.42
CA ALA A 55 -0.11 -7.24 9.09
C ALA A 55 -1.00 -7.64 7.90
N GLN A 56 -2.23 -7.10 7.84
CA GLN A 56 -3.14 -7.32 6.72
C GLN A 56 -2.63 -6.65 5.43
N HIS A 57 -2.12 -5.43 5.53
CA HIS A 57 -1.58 -4.71 4.38
C HIS A 57 -0.32 -5.38 3.81
N ASP A 58 0.59 -5.84 4.68
CA ASP A 58 1.81 -6.57 4.31
C ASP A 58 1.46 -7.89 3.61
N ALA A 59 0.47 -8.64 4.13
CA ALA A 59 0.01 -9.89 3.50
C ALA A 59 -0.49 -9.65 2.07
N ILE A 60 -1.26 -8.58 1.85
CA ILE A 60 -1.76 -8.23 0.51
C ILE A 60 -0.60 -7.81 -0.40
N THR A 61 0.36 -7.00 0.09
CA THR A 61 1.52 -6.62 -0.73
C THR A 61 2.38 -7.81 -1.15
N LEU A 62 2.52 -8.79 -0.26
CA LEU A 62 3.26 -10.02 -0.53
C LEU A 62 2.54 -10.88 -1.57
N ASP A 63 1.21 -10.97 -1.51
CA ASP A 63 0.40 -11.69 -2.50
C ASP A 63 0.51 -11.04 -3.88
N ARG A 64 0.45 -9.70 -3.94
CA ARG A 64 0.66 -8.93 -5.17
C ARG A 64 2.04 -9.15 -5.77
N ALA A 65 3.09 -9.14 -4.94
CA ALA A 65 4.46 -9.37 -5.38
C ALA A 65 4.69 -10.80 -5.89
N ARG A 66 4.01 -11.78 -5.29
CA ARG A 66 4.19 -13.20 -5.60
C ARG A 66 3.43 -13.67 -6.84
N TYR A 67 2.18 -13.22 -7.00
CA TYR A 67 1.29 -13.71 -8.06
C TYR A 67 1.04 -12.69 -9.16
N GLY A 68 1.50 -11.44 -9.01
CA GLY A 68 1.20 -10.36 -9.95
C GLY A 68 -0.30 -10.02 -10.04
N SER A 69 -1.12 -10.61 -9.18
CA SER A 69 -2.56 -10.39 -9.10
C SER A 69 -2.85 -9.11 -8.31
N ASN A 70 -3.89 -8.35 -8.70
CA ASN A 70 -4.29 -7.11 -8.02
C ASN A 70 -3.21 -6.03 -7.94
N LEU A 71 -2.55 -5.72 -9.06
CA LEU A 71 -1.68 -4.54 -9.15
C LEU A 71 -2.46 -3.30 -8.68
N TYR A 72 -1.95 -2.63 -7.64
CA TYR A 72 -2.66 -1.51 -7.02
C TYR A 72 -2.60 -0.32 -7.98
N ILE A 73 -3.64 -0.17 -8.78
CA ILE A 73 -3.86 1.00 -9.62
C ILE A 73 -4.89 1.85 -8.88
N PRO A 74 -4.58 3.11 -8.52
CA PRO A 74 -5.44 3.94 -7.65
C PRO A 74 -6.86 4.20 -8.20
N PHE A 75 -7.14 3.85 -9.47
CA PHE A 75 -8.45 3.97 -10.11
C PHE A 75 -9.01 2.65 -10.67
N PHE A 76 -8.22 1.57 -10.63
CA PHE A 76 -8.59 0.22 -11.09
C PHE A 76 -8.27 -0.80 -9.99
N ALA A 77 -8.62 -0.47 -8.74
CA ALA A 77 -8.56 -1.45 -7.67
C ALA A 77 -9.53 -2.58 -8.02
N SER A 78 -9.01 -3.70 -8.50
CA SER A 78 -9.84 -4.87 -8.81
C SER A 78 -10.48 -5.36 -7.52
N ASN A 79 -11.81 -5.51 -7.53
CA ASN A 79 -12.65 -5.91 -6.39
C ASN A 79 -12.15 -7.17 -5.66
N LYS A 80 -11.31 -7.98 -6.33
CA LYS A 80 -10.62 -9.14 -5.77
C LYS A 80 -9.72 -8.79 -4.57
N SER A 81 -9.23 -7.55 -4.44
CA SER A 81 -8.43 -7.17 -3.27
C SER A 81 -9.25 -7.16 -1.98
N MET A 82 -10.56 -6.88 -2.10
CA MET A 82 -11.53 -6.89 -1.02
C MET A 82 -11.78 -8.33 -0.52
N ASP A 83 -11.93 -9.29 -1.45
CA ASP A 83 -12.12 -10.72 -1.12
C ASP A 83 -10.91 -11.30 -0.40
N THR A 84 -9.68 -10.99 -0.86
CA THR A 84 -8.47 -11.41 -0.15
C THR A 84 -8.37 -10.79 1.23
N PHE A 85 -8.76 -9.52 1.38
CA PHE A 85 -8.78 -8.85 2.67
C PHE A 85 -9.75 -9.53 3.64
N GLU A 86 -10.97 -9.84 3.20
CA GLU A 86 -11.93 -10.60 4.01
C GLU A 86 -11.40 -11.98 4.41
N PHE A 87 -10.76 -12.70 3.49
CA PHE A 87 -10.17 -14.01 3.77
C PHE A 87 -9.11 -13.93 4.86
N TYR A 88 -8.17 -12.98 4.77
CA TYR A 88 -7.14 -12.79 5.78
C TYR A 88 -7.75 -12.37 7.12
N LYS A 89 -8.72 -11.45 7.10
CA LYS A 89 -9.43 -10.98 8.29
C LYS A 89 -10.11 -12.14 9.03
N ARG A 90 -10.87 -12.98 8.33
CA ARG A 90 -11.52 -14.18 8.92
C ARG A 90 -10.49 -15.12 9.55
N ARG A 91 -9.35 -15.34 8.89
CA ARG A 91 -8.27 -16.21 9.40
C ARG A 91 -7.64 -15.67 10.68
N THR A 92 -7.44 -14.35 10.78
CA THR A 92 -6.95 -13.71 12.01
C THR A 92 -7.97 -13.78 13.13
N GLU A 93 -9.26 -13.58 12.84
CA GLU A 93 -10.33 -13.70 13.84
C GLU A 93 -10.46 -15.13 14.37
N GLN A 94 -10.36 -16.14 13.51
CA GLN A 94 -10.33 -17.56 13.90
C GLN A 94 -9.16 -17.84 14.86
N ARG A 95 -7.95 -17.39 14.54
CA ARG A 95 -6.78 -17.56 15.42
C ARG A 95 -6.95 -16.88 16.78
N ARG A 96 -7.68 -15.75 16.85
CA ARG A 96 -7.98 -15.08 18.12
C ARG A 96 -9.00 -15.85 18.94
N ALA A 97 -10.04 -16.37 18.30
CA ALA A 97 -11.04 -17.21 18.95
C ALA A 97 -10.40 -18.49 19.52
N GLU A 98 -9.49 -19.12 18.77
CA GLU A 98 -8.71 -20.28 19.22
C GLU A 98 -7.84 -19.95 20.44
N LYS A 99 -7.14 -18.81 20.44
CA LYS A 99 -6.34 -18.37 21.60
C LYS A 99 -7.19 -18.07 22.83
N ARG A 100 -8.39 -17.51 22.67
CA ARG A 100 -9.32 -17.28 23.78
C ARG A 100 -9.82 -18.60 24.36
N ALA A 101 -10.24 -19.54 23.51
CA ALA A 101 -10.64 -20.87 23.93
C ALA A 101 -9.52 -21.64 24.66
N GLN A 102 -8.25 -21.47 24.24
CA GLN A 102 -7.10 -22.04 24.95
C GLN A 102 -6.82 -21.40 26.31
N ASN A 103 -7.08 -20.10 26.46
CA ASN A 103 -6.93 -19.41 27.74
C ASN A 103 -8.06 -19.72 28.72
N GLU A 104 -9.25 -20.06 28.22
CA GLU A 104 -10.39 -20.49 29.05
C GLU A 104 -10.30 -21.96 29.46
N ALA A 105 -9.50 -22.77 28.74
CA ALA A 105 -9.28 -24.19 29.02
C ALA A 105 -8.11 -24.46 29.99
N ASN A 106 -7.32 -23.44 30.35
CA ASN A 106 -6.23 -23.50 31.34
C ASN A 106 -6.63 -22.79 32.63
#